data_AF-M4S7T1-F1
#
_entry.id   AF-M4S7T1-F1
#
_cell.length_a   1.000
_cell.length_b   1.000
_cell.length_c   1.000
_cell.angle_alpha   90.00
_cell.angle_beta   90.00
_cell.angle_gamma   90.00
#
_symmetry.space_group_name_H-M   'P 1'
#
loop_
_entity.id
_entity.type
_entity.pdbx_description
1 polymer ?
#
loop_
_entity_poly.entity_id
_entity_poly.type
_entity_poly.pdbx_seq_one_letter_code
_entity_poly.pdbx_strand_id
1 'polypeptide(L)' 'MPKPAHVQCREVGRFISKGGCYALHRTDGAETWLEIEPVPLQLIDQDVEITGERNGTDLIWVSAIGPTPRFS' A
#
# COMPACT_ATOMS: atom_id res chain seq x y z
N MET A 1 -5.39 27.15 6.21
CA MET A 1 -6.18 25.90 6.31
C MET A 1 -5.31 24.85 6.98
N PRO A 2 -5.78 24.07 7.97
CA PRO A 2 -4.99 22.97 8.50
C PRO A 2 -4.75 21.94 7.38
N LYS A 3 -3.50 21.53 7.19
CA LYS A 3 -3.15 20.42 6.31
C LYS A 3 -3.87 19.17 6.86
N PRO A 4 -4.53 18.34 6.04
CA PRO A 4 -5.15 17.12 6.53
C PRO A 4 -4.10 16.32 7.30
N ALA A 5 -4.44 15.94 8.53
CA ALA A 5 -3.54 15.19 9.37
C ALA A 5 -3.31 13.82 8.70
N HIS A 6 -2.07 13.55 8.35
CA HIS A 6 -1.67 12.24 7.87
C HIS A 6 -1.91 11.22 9.00
N VAL A 7 -2.68 10.18 8.72
CA VAL A 7 -3.03 9.16 9.71
C VAL A 7 -2.15 7.94 9.46
N GLN A 8 -1.35 7.57 10.46
CA GLN A 8 -0.57 6.33 10.44
C GLN A 8 -1.50 5.13 10.26
N CYS A 9 -1.17 4.26 9.31
CA CYS A 9 -1.98 3.11 8.95
C CYS A 9 -1.13 1.86 8.67
N ARG A 10 -1.76 0.70 8.83
CA ARG A 10 -1.25 -0.61 8.45
C ARG A 10 -2.32 -1.34 7.66
N GLU A 11 -1.99 -1.78 6.44
CA GLU A 11 -2.94 -2.41 5.52
C GLU A 11 -2.34 -3.68 4.93
N VAL A 12 -3.21 -4.64 4.62
CA VAL A 12 -2.83 -5.92 4.00
C VAL A 12 -3.60 -6.09 2.69
N GLY A 13 -2.91 -6.57 1.67
CA GLY A 13 -3.50 -6.83 0.36
C GLY A 13 -2.46 -7.26 -0.65
N ARG A 14 -2.87 -7.39 -1.91
CA ARG A 14 -1.99 -7.75 -3.00
C ARG A 14 -1.32 -6.52 -3.59
N PHE A 15 0.01 -6.51 -3.66
CA PHE A 15 0.76 -5.42 -4.29
C PHE A 15 0.70 -5.57 -5.81
N ILE A 16 0.16 -4.58 -6.51
CA ILE A 16 -0.04 -4.64 -7.96
C ILE A 16 0.57 -3.41 -8.67
N SER A 17 0.96 -3.61 -9.93
CA SER A 17 1.28 -2.53 -10.85
C SER A 17 0.10 -2.27 -11.78
N LYS A 18 -0.30 -1.00 -11.92
CA LYS A 18 -1.45 -0.60 -12.74
C LYS A 18 -1.18 0.75 -13.41
N GLY A 19 -1.11 0.75 -14.73
CA GLY A 19 -0.98 1.98 -15.53
C GLY A 19 0.29 2.80 -15.25
N GLY A 20 1.39 2.17 -14.81
CA GLY A 20 2.62 2.85 -14.43
C GLY A 20 2.68 3.32 -12.97
N CYS A 21 1.63 3.06 -12.18
CA CYS A 21 1.57 3.31 -10.74
C CYS A 21 1.50 1.99 -9.96
N TYR A 22 1.52 2.10 -8.63
CA TYR A 22 1.42 0.97 -7.71
C TYR A 22 0.21 1.11 -6.80
N ALA A 23 -0.46 -0.01 -6.53
CA ALA A 23 -1.61 -0.06 -5.65
C ALA A 23 -1.59 -1.30 -4.76
N LEU A 24 -2.29 -1.20 -3.64
CA LEU A 24 -2.67 -2.32 -2.80
C LEU A 24 -4.10 -2.73 -3.15
N HIS A 25 -4.28 -3.91 -3.70
CA HIS A 25 -5.60 -4.51 -3.91
C HIS A 25 -6.03 -5.23 -2.63
N ARG A 26 -7.03 -4.68 -1.95
CA ARG A 26 -7.50 -5.15 -0.64
C ARG A 26 -8.53 -6.28 -0.80
N THR A 27 -8.79 -7.00 0.28
CA THR A 27 -9.71 -8.16 0.28
C THR A 27 -11.17 -7.79 0.06
N ASP A 28 -11.55 -6.52 0.29
CA ASP A 28 -12.87 -5.97 -0.02
C ASP A 28 -13.02 -5.58 -1.50
N GLY A 29 -12.01 -5.83 -2.32
CA GLY A 29 -11.96 -5.48 -3.75
C GLY A 29 -11.61 -4.02 -4.02
N ALA A 30 -11.39 -3.20 -2.98
CA ALA A 30 -10.94 -1.82 -3.15
C ALA A 30 -9.44 -1.78 -3.49
N GLU A 31 -9.06 -0.74 -4.23
CA GLU A 31 -7.65 -0.42 -4.51
C GLU A 31 -7.26 0.83 -3.73
N THR A 32 -6.04 0.84 -3.18
CA THR A 32 -5.44 2.03 -2.59
C THR A 32 -4.10 2.29 -3.26
N TRP A 33 -3.92 3.51 -3.79
CA TRP A 33 -2.69 3.94 -4.45
C TRP A 33 -1.55 4.10 -3.46
N LEU A 34 -0.33 3.84 -3.92
CA LEU A 34 0.87 3.83 -3.10
C LEU A 34 1.89 4.80 -3.68
N GLU A 35 2.30 5.78 -2.88
CA GLU A 35 3.57 6.48 -3.10
C GLU A 35 4.65 5.69 -2.37
N ILE A 36 5.61 5.17 -3.13
CA ILE A 36 6.67 4.31 -2.61
C ILE A 36 7.96 4.53 -3.38
N GLU A 37 9.06 4.73 -2.66
CA GLU A 37 10.41 4.87 -3.19
C GLU A 37 11.42 4.33 -2.16
N PRO A 38 12.29 3.36 -2.51
CA PRO A 38 12.35 2.65 -3.78
C PRO A 38 11.22 1.64 -3.94
N VAL A 39 10.84 1.35 -5.20
CA VAL A 39 9.81 0.35 -5.49
C VAL A 39 10.37 -1.07 -5.35
N PRO A 40 9.81 -1.94 -4.49
CA PRO A 40 10.24 -3.33 -4.35
C PRO A 40 9.59 -4.22 -5.42
N LEU A 41 10.11 -4.15 -6.65
CA LEU A 41 9.58 -4.87 -7.82
C LEU A 41 9.42 -6.39 -7.58
N GLN A 42 10.26 -6.97 -6.74
CA GLN A 42 10.20 -8.40 -6.39
C GLN A 42 8.91 -8.79 -5.66
N LEU A 43 8.19 -7.83 -5.04
CA LEU A 43 6.95 -8.08 -4.30
C LEU A 43 5.70 -7.91 -5.16
N ILE A 44 5.82 -7.50 -6.42
CA ILE A 44 4.66 -7.34 -7.31
C ILE A 44 3.94 -8.68 -7.44
N ASP A 45 2.61 -8.61 -7.46
CA ASP A 45 1.66 -9.71 -7.48
C ASP A 45 1.68 -10.62 -6.23
N GLN A 46 2.36 -10.20 -5.16
CA GLN A 46 2.36 -10.91 -3.87
C GLN A 46 1.43 -10.24 -2.85
N ASP A 47 0.97 -11.03 -1.88
CA ASP A 47 0.32 -10.51 -0.69
C ASP A 47 1.36 -9.87 0.22
N VAL A 48 1.11 -8.61 0.58
CA VAL A 48 2.01 -7.79 1.37
C VAL A 48 1.28 -7.13 2.51
N GLU A 49 2.06 -6.76 3.50
CA GLU A 49 1.66 -5.81 4.52
C GLU A 49 2.40 -4.50 4.29
N ILE A 50 1.65 -3.40 4.38
CA ILE A 50 2.15 -2.04 4.21
C ILE A 50 1.96 -1.28 5.52
N THR A 51 3.00 -0.54 5.92
CA THR A 51 2.92 0.51 6.94
C THR A 51 3.21 1.85 6.28
N GLY A 52 2.46 2.88 6.67
CA GLY A 52 2.60 4.20 6.06
C GLY A 52 1.64 5.22 6.61
N GLU A 53 1.48 6.31 5.88
CA GLU A 53 0.57 7.41 6.21
C GLU A 53 -0.52 7.53 5.15
N ARG A 54 -1.78 7.46 5.58
CA ARG A 54 -2.92 7.67 4.70
C ARG A 54 -3.10 9.17 4.44
N ASN A 55 -3.18 9.52 3.17
CA ASN A 55 -3.49 10.87 2.68
C ASN A 55 -4.82 10.82 1.92
N GLY A 56 -5.89 11.34 2.52
CA GLY A 56 -7.23 11.22 1.97
C GLY A 56 -7.79 9.80 2.05
N THR A 57 -8.58 9.39 1.05
CA THR A 57 -9.28 8.10 1.07
C THR A 57 -8.54 6.98 0.36
N ASP A 58 -7.66 7.31 -0.60
CA ASP A 58 -7.20 6.41 -1.65
C ASP A 58 -5.69 6.41 -1.86
N LEU A 59 -4.91 7.19 -1.08
CA LEU A 59 -3.46 7.24 -1.19
C LEU A 59 -2.77 6.92 0.14
N ILE A 60 -1.73 6.08 0.10
CA ILE A 60 -0.82 5.81 1.22
C ILE A 60 0.61 6.18 0.82
N TRP A 61 1.28 6.95 1.67
CA TRP A 61 2.73 7.16 1.62
C TRP A 61 3.41 6.04 2.39
N VAL A 62 4.10 5.15 1.67
CA VAL A 62 4.62 3.90 2.23
C VAL A 62 5.96 4.14 2.92
N SER A 63 6.04 3.75 4.20
CA SER A 63 7.28 3.73 4.96
C SER A 63 7.90 2.33 5.06
N ALA A 64 7.08 1.28 4.99
CA ALA A 64 7.54 -0.10 4.94
C ALA A 64 6.55 -0.99 4.19
N ILE A 65 7.09 -1.99 3.50
CA ILE A 65 6.34 -3.03 2.80
C ILE A 65 7.11 -4.35 2.90
N GLY A 66 6.39 -5.43 3.14
CA GLY A 66 6.97 -6.77 3.19
C GLY A 66 5.94 -7.84 2.88
N PRO A 67 6.38 -9.06 2.54
CA PRO A 67 5.46 -10.18 2.32
C PRO A 67 4.68 -10.47 3.59
N THR A 68 3.39 -10.81 3.46
CA THR A 68 2.66 -11.36 4.60
C THR A 68 3.20 -12.75 4.94
N PRO A 69 3.32 -13.10 6.23
CA PRO A 69 3.54 -14.48 6.62
C PRO A 69 2.41 -15.32 6.06
N ARG A 70 2.72 -16.26 5.16
CA ARG A 70 1.76 -17.29 4.79
C ARG A 70 1.55 -18.16 6.02
N PHE A 71 0.39 -18.03 6.67
CA PHE A 71 -0.09 -19.09 7.54
C PHE A 71 -0.45 -20.25 6.62
N SER A 72 0.47 -21.21 6.51
CA SER A 72 0.27 -22.52 5.87
C SER A 72 -0.82 -23.31 6.57
#